data_AF-A0A8H4W2C4-F1
#
_entry.id   AF-A0A8H4W2C4-F1
#
_cell.length_a   1.000
_cell.length_b   1.000
_cell.length_c   1.000
_cell.angle_alpha   90.00
_cell.angle_beta   90.00
_cell.angle_gamma   90.00
#
_symmetry.space_group_name_H-M   'P 1'
#
loop_
_entity.id
_entity.type
_entity.pdbx_description
1 polymer ?
#
loop_
_entity_poly.entity_id
_entity_poly.type
_entity_poly.pdbx_seq_one_letter_code
_entity_poly.pdbx_strand_id
1 'polypeptide(L)'
;MSGQLLRQFAFPGGKRMSLFLAQTVTDQGYHRVVDAISPEVKEEVARKAEAALTNTKWVPSNIQSQIAKVVLTSLDHESPRDSAKHATGVLEDEYGNVLGKIHIASNPAEQQPMRS
;
A
#
# COMPACT_ATOMS: atom_id res chain seq x y z
N MET A 1 -7.73 10.54 6.57
CA MET A 1 -7.15 10.95 5.26
C MET A 1 -8.07 10.52 4.12
N SER A 2 -8.46 11.44 3.25
CA SER A 2 -9.18 11.19 1.99
C SER A 2 -8.19 10.79 0.89
N GLY A 3 -8.59 9.88 0.00
CA GLY A 3 -7.78 9.40 -1.12
C GLY A 3 -8.66 8.85 -2.23
N GLN A 4 -8.09 8.64 -3.42
CA GLN A 4 -8.79 7.97 -4.51
C GLN A 4 -8.82 6.46 -4.23
N LEU A 5 -10.01 5.86 -4.25
CA LEU A 5 -10.13 4.40 -4.17
C LEU A 5 -9.49 3.78 -5.42
N LEU A 6 -8.48 2.92 -5.22
CA LEU A 6 -7.84 2.18 -6.31
C LEU A 6 -8.48 0.81 -6.51
N ARG A 7 -8.72 0.09 -5.40
CA ARG A 7 -9.20 -1.29 -5.45
C ARG A 7 -9.90 -1.69 -4.17
N GLN A 8 -10.85 -2.61 -4.28
CA GLN A 8 -11.31 -3.42 -3.17
C GLN A 8 -11.01 -4.88 -3.45
N PHE A 9 -10.49 -5.58 -2.46
CA PHE A 9 -10.23 -7.01 -2.53
C PHE A 9 -10.43 -7.67 -1.17
N ALA A 10 -10.48 -8.99 -1.16
CA ALA A 10 -10.68 -9.78 0.05
C ALA A 10 -9.38 -10.45 0.48
N PHE A 11 -9.13 -10.46 1.79
CA PHE A 11 -8.11 -11.34 2.36
C PHE A 11 -8.56 -12.81 2.26
N PRO A 12 -7.61 -13.76 2.36
CA PRO A 12 -7.93 -15.15 2.67
C PRO A 12 -8.76 -15.19 3.97
N GLY A 13 -10.04 -15.56 3.88
CA GLY A 13 -11.02 -15.46 4.98
C GLY A 13 -12.19 -14.51 4.72
N GLY A 14 -12.23 -13.84 3.57
CA GLY A 14 -13.42 -13.13 3.07
C GLY A 14 -13.59 -11.69 3.57
N LYS A 15 -12.79 -11.24 4.54
CA LYS A 15 -12.78 -9.82 4.96
C LYS A 15 -12.34 -8.96 3.78
N ARG A 16 -13.17 -7.98 3.43
CA ARG A 16 -12.88 -7.00 2.38
C ARG A 16 -12.05 -5.85 2.95
N MET A 17 -11.14 -5.34 2.13
CA MET A 17 -10.32 -4.18 2.41
C MET A 17 -10.38 -3.21 1.23
N SER A 18 -10.29 -1.92 1.54
CA SER A 18 -10.22 -0.86 0.52
C SER A 18 -8.80 -0.29 0.44
N LEU A 19 -8.22 -0.33 -0.75
CA LEU A 19 -6.94 0.28 -1.07
C LEU A 19 -7.15 1.65 -1.70
N PHE A 20 -6.56 2.67 -1.10
CA PHE A 20 -6.62 4.06 -1.56
C PHE A 20 -5.24 4.56 -1.94
N LEU A 21 -5.22 5.55 -2.83
CA LEU A 21 -4.07 6.40 -3.12
C LEU A 21 -4.33 7.78 -2.50
N ALA A 22 -3.40 8.30 -1.71
CA ALA A 22 -3.53 9.63 -1.12
C ALA A 22 -3.68 10.69 -2.23
N GLN A 23 -4.38 11.80 -1.93
CA GLN A 23 -4.59 12.89 -2.90
C GLN A 23 -3.28 13.51 -3.41
N THR A 24 -2.23 13.45 -2.60
CA THR A 24 -0.87 13.81 -2.97
C THR A 24 0.06 12.69 -2.52
N VAL A 25 0.92 12.25 -3.42
CA VAL A 25 1.89 11.18 -3.15
C VAL A 25 3.29 11.60 -3.56
N THR A 26 4.28 11.00 -2.93
CA THR A 26 5.67 11.10 -3.39
C THR A 26 5.91 10.08 -4.50
N ASP A 27 6.40 10.53 -5.65
CA ASP A 27 6.77 9.73 -6.82
C ASP A 27 8.12 10.20 -7.34
N GLN A 28 9.14 9.32 -7.30
CA GLN A 28 10.52 9.64 -7.69
C GLN A 28 11.10 10.90 -7.02
N GLY A 29 10.75 11.15 -5.76
CA GLY A 29 11.20 12.33 -5.00
C GLY A 29 10.38 13.60 -5.22
N TYR A 30 9.37 13.58 -6.08
CA TYR A 30 8.48 14.72 -6.34
C TYR A 30 7.09 14.47 -5.76
N HIS A 31 6.42 15.53 -5.31
CA HIS A 31 5.02 15.45 -4.94
C HIS A 31 4.13 15.53 -6.18
N ARG A 32 3.27 14.53 -6.36
CA ARG A 32 2.31 14.46 -7.47
C ARG A 32 0.89 14.38 -6.93
N VAL A 33 -0.02 15.11 -7.55
CA VAL A 33 -1.45 14.97 -7.30
C VAL A 33 -1.96 13.68 -7.93
N VAL A 34 -2.90 13.03 -7.27
CA VAL A 34 -3.40 11.71 -7.68
C VAL A 34 -3.95 11.68 -9.10
N ASP A 35 -4.58 12.77 -9.55
CA ASP A 35 -5.19 12.88 -10.88
C ASP A 35 -4.16 12.98 -12.01
N ALA A 36 -2.93 13.38 -11.71
CA ALA A 36 -1.84 13.46 -12.69
C ALA A 36 -1.14 12.11 -12.92
N ILE A 37 -1.47 11.09 -12.12
CA ILE A 37 -0.88 9.75 -12.25
C ILE A 37 -1.68 8.96 -13.28
N SER A 38 -0.98 8.33 -14.22
CA SER A 38 -1.62 7.57 -15.30
C SER A 38 -2.41 6.36 -14.76
N PRO A 39 -3.50 5.96 -15.42
CA PRO A 39 -4.28 4.79 -15.03
C PRO A 39 -3.45 3.50 -14.96
N GLU A 40 -2.49 3.32 -15.86
CA GLU A 40 -1.62 2.14 -15.93
C GLU A 40 -0.75 2.02 -14.67
N VAL A 41 -0.19 3.14 -14.20
CA VAL A 41 0.61 3.17 -12.96
C VAL A 41 -0.28 2.88 -11.74
N LYS A 42 -1.50 3.43 -11.71
CA LYS A 42 -2.48 3.16 -10.63
C LYS A 42 -2.87 1.68 -10.58
N GLU A 43 -3.08 1.07 -11.73
CA GLU A 43 -3.45 -0.34 -11.84
C GLU A 43 -2.28 -1.26 -11.45
N GLU A 44 -1.06 -0.93 -11.90
CA GLU A 44 0.14 -1.68 -11.55
C GLU A 44 0.39 -1.66 -10.04
N VAL A 45 0.33 -0.47 -9.42
CA VAL A 45 0.55 -0.35 -7.96
C VAL A 45 -0.57 -1.04 -7.17
N ALA A 46 -1.81 -0.99 -7.64
CA ALA A 46 -2.92 -1.69 -7.01
C ALA A 46 -2.70 -3.22 -7.02
N ARG A 47 -2.25 -3.78 -8.14
CA ARG A 47 -1.94 -5.21 -8.28
C ARG A 47 -0.77 -5.62 -7.37
N LYS A 48 0.31 -4.82 -7.32
CA LYS A 48 1.45 -5.08 -6.42
C LYS A 48 1.03 -5.03 -4.95
N ALA A 49 0.25 -4.01 -4.58
CA ALA A 49 -0.26 -3.84 -3.23
C ALA A 49 -1.13 -5.03 -2.80
N GLU A 50 -2.04 -5.48 -3.66
CA GLU A 50 -2.90 -6.64 -3.39
C GLU A 50 -2.08 -7.91 -3.13
N ALA A 51 -1.09 -8.20 -3.97
CA ALA A 51 -0.22 -9.36 -3.78
C ALA A 51 0.60 -9.28 -2.48
N ALA A 52 1.10 -8.09 -2.12
CA ALA A 52 1.86 -7.88 -0.88
C ALA A 52 0.97 -8.01 0.36
N LEU A 53 -0.22 -7.40 0.32
CA LEU A 53 -1.15 -7.32 1.46
C LEU A 53 -1.80 -8.67 1.77
N THR A 54 -2.14 -9.46 0.75
CA THR A 54 -2.76 -10.79 0.93
C THR A 54 -1.76 -11.87 1.36
N ASN A 55 -0.46 -11.61 1.29
CA ASN A 55 0.57 -12.57 1.67
C ASN A 55 0.89 -12.50 3.18
N THR A 56 0.62 -13.61 3.89
CA THR A 56 0.80 -13.70 5.35
C THR A 56 2.26 -13.61 5.81
N LYS A 57 3.22 -13.81 4.90
CA LYS A 57 4.65 -13.59 5.16
C LYS A 57 4.97 -12.11 5.39
N TRP A 58 4.25 -11.22 4.71
CA TRP A 58 4.52 -9.77 4.71
C TRP A 58 3.58 -9.02 5.65
N VAL A 59 2.35 -9.47 5.75
CA VAL A 59 1.35 -8.95 6.68
C VAL A 59 0.80 -10.11 7.50
N PRO A 60 1.15 -10.23 8.79
CA PRO A 60 0.65 -11.31 9.64
C PRO A 60 -0.88 -11.40 9.65
N SER A 61 -1.43 -12.62 9.73
CA SER A 61 -2.88 -12.86 9.64
C SER A 61 -3.70 -12.15 10.73
N ASN A 62 -3.14 -12.02 11.94
CA ASN A 62 -3.75 -11.27 13.04
C ASN A 62 -3.84 -9.76 12.75
N ILE A 63 -2.98 -9.23 11.88
CA ILE A 63 -3.06 -7.84 11.42
C ILE A 63 -4.00 -7.75 10.22
N GLN A 64 -3.93 -8.67 9.25
CA GLN A 64 -4.86 -8.72 8.11
C GLN A 64 -6.34 -8.72 8.56
N SER A 65 -6.66 -9.46 9.64
CA SER A 65 -8.01 -9.49 10.20
C SER A 65 -8.46 -8.15 10.82
N GLN A 66 -7.55 -7.24 11.14
CA GLN A 66 -7.83 -5.91 11.69
C GLN A 66 -7.88 -4.83 10.61
N ILE A 67 -7.09 -4.94 9.53
CA ILE A 67 -7.05 -3.95 8.46
C ILE A 67 -8.43 -3.81 7.82
N ALA A 68 -8.94 -2.58 7.75
CA ALA A 68 -10.11 -2.21 6.97
C ALA A 68 -9.71 -1.40 5.72
N LYS A 69 -8.62 -0.66 5.83
CA LYS A 69 -8.20 0.34 4.85
C LYS A 69 -6.69 0.39 4.72
N VAL A 70 -6.21 0.60 3.50
CA VAL A 70 -4.80 0.91 3.22
C VAL A 70 -4.71 2.17 2.41
N VAL A 71 -3.84 3.10 2.81
CA VAL A 71 -3.60 4.36 2.10
C VAL A 71 -2.17 4.38 1.60
N LEU A 72 -2.00 4.33 0.28
CA LEU A 72 -0.71 4.54 -0.36
C LEU A 72 -0.35 6.03 -0.30
N THR A 73 0.78 6.33 0.32
CA THR A 73 1.30 7.70 0.54
C THR A 73 2.47 8.05 -0.37
N SER A 74 3.07 7.03 -0.99
CA SER A 74 4.07 7.18 -2.03
C SER A 74 3.85 6.13 -3.11
N LEU A 75 4.30 6.43 -4.31
CA LEU A 75 4.51 5.46 -5.38
C LEU A 75 5.95 4.96 -5.35
N ASP A 76 6.29 4.16 -6.36
CA ASP A 76 7.60 3.60 -6.64
C ASP A 76 8.72 4.67 -6.55
N HIS A 77 9.45 4.67 -5.44
CA HIS A 77 10.58 5.56 -5.17
C HIS A 77 11.67 4.81 -4.40
N GLU A 78 12.88 5.36 -4.45
CA GLU A 78 14.00 4.92 -3.61
C GLU A 78 14.13 5.86 -2.40
N SER A 79 14.66 5.34 -1.29
CA SER A 79 14.99 6.16 -0.13
C SER A 79 16.44 5.94 0.28
N PRO A 80 17.11 6.91 0.93
CA PRO A 80 18.50 6.74 1.37
C PRO A 80 18.74 5.55 2.31
N ARG A 81 17.67 5.05 2.96
CA ARG A 81 17.72 3.91 3.91
C ARG A 81 17.22 2.60 3.31
N ASP A 82 16.65 2.65 2.11
CA ASP A 82 16.07 1.51 1.41
C ASP A 82 16.21 1.75 -0.09
N SER A 83 17.26 1.17 -0.67
CA SER A 83 17.58 1.27 -2.09
C SER A 83 16.64 0.43 -2.95
N ALA A 84 15.83 -0.45 -2.34
CA ALA A 84 14.78 -1.14 -3.07
C ALA A 84 13.69 -0.14 -3.44
N LYS A 85 13.33 -0.11 -4.73
CA LYS A 85 12.24 0.74 -5.20
C LYS A 85 10.91 0.23 -4.65
N HIS A 86 10.15 1.09 -3.99
CA HIS A 86 8.90 0.70 -3.34
C HIS A 86 7.87 1.82 -3.27
N ALA A 87 6.60 1.44 -3.13
CA ALA A 87 5.52 2.30 -2.67
C ALA A 87 5.30 2.12 -1.15
N THR A 88 4.79 3.14 -0.45
CA THR A 88 4.52 3.05 1.00
C THR A 88 3.03 3.10 1.27
N GLY A 89 2.51 2.07 1.94
CA GLY A 89 1.13 1.99 2.42
C GLY A 89 1.04 2.15 3.94
N VAL A 90 0.07 2.93 4.41
CA VAL A 90 -0.35 2.99 5.82
C VAL A 90 -1.54 2.06 6.01
N LEU A 91 -1.47 1.17 6.99
CA LEU A 91 -2.51 0.20 7.33
C LEU A 91 -3.42 0.78 8.42
N GLU A 92 -4.72 0.88 8.17
CA GLU A 92 -5.72 1.45 9.08
C GLU A 92 -6.80 0.41 9.43
N ASP A 93 -7.23 0.38 10.69
CA ASP A 93 -8.42 -0.37 11.12
C ASP A 93 -9.74 0.35 10.77
N GLU A 94 -10.88 -0.19 11.18
CA GLU A 94 -12.21 0.39 10.92
C GLU A 94 -12.45 1.73 11.63
N TYR A 95 -11.70 2.02 12.70
CA TYR A 95 -11.76 3.26 13.47
C TYR A 95 -10.75 4.31 12.97
N GLY A 96 -9.90 3.94 12.01
CA GLY A 96 -8.84 4.78 11.48
C GLY A 96 -7.55 4.76 12.31
N ASN A 97 -7.39 3.82 13.25
CA ASN A 97 -6.13 3.65 13.97
C ASN A 97 -5.08 3.05 13.04
N VAL A 98 -3.85 3.56 13.13
CA VAL A 98 -2.72 3.06 12.35
C VAL A 98 -2.22 1.76 12.98
N LEU A 99 -2.32 0.66 12.21
CA LEU A 99 -1.83 -0.67 12.58
C LEU A 99 -0.35 -0.85 12.20
N GLY A 100 0.14 -0.05 11.26
CA GLY A 100 1.53 -0.05 10.81
C GLY A 100 1.69 0.47 9.38
N LYS A 101 2.86 0.22 8.81
CA LYS A 101 3.22 0.57 7.44
C LYS A 101 3.75 -0.63 6.68
N ILE A 102 3.48 -0.68 5.39
CA ILE A 102 4.03 -1.66 4.46
C ILE A 102 4.77 -0.96 3.33
N HIS A 103 5.98 -1.43 3.01
CA HIS A 103 6.66 -1.07 1.77
C HIS A 103 6.26 -2.10 0.71
N ILE A 104 5.69 -1.69 -0.40
CA ILE A 104 5.30 -2.56 -1.52
C ILE A 104 6.43 -2.47 -2.53
N ALA A 105 7.30 -3.47 -2.55
CA ALA A 105 8.48 -3.48 -3.40
C ALA A 105 8.10 -3.64 -4.88
N SER A 106 8.80 -2.93 -5.78
CA SER A 106 8.66 -3.14 -7.22
C SER A 106 9.15 -4.53 -7.62
N ASN A 107 10.20 -5.03 -6.95
CA ASN A 107 10.70 -6.39 -7.07
C ASN A 107 10.17 -7.25 -5.90
N PRO A 108 9.33 -8.28 -6.15
CA PRO A 108 8.79 -9.14 -5.08
C PRO A 108 9.86 -9.86 -4.25
N ALA A 109 11.07 -10.08 -4.78
CA ALA A 109 12.17 -10.71 -4.05
C ALA A 109 12.76 -9.79 -2.96
N GLU A 110 12.57 -8.47 -3.08
CA GLU A 110 13.03 -7.45 -2.14
C GLU A 110 11.95 -7.06 -1.12
N GLN A 111 10.78 -7.68 -1.20
CA GLN A 111 9.65 -7.40 -0.31
C GLN A 111 10.03 -7.70 1.16
N GLN A 112 9.75 -6.73 2.03
CA GLN A 112 9.99 -6.82 3.46
C GLN A 112 8.68 -6.98 4.24
N PRO A 113 8.71 -7.55 5.46
CA PRO A 113 7.57 -7.53 6.36
C PRO A 113 7.12 -6.11 6.70
N MET A 114 5.83 -5.94 7.00
CA MET A 114 5.29 -4.68 7.53
C MET A 114 6.01 -4.27 8.82
N ARG A 115 6.00 -2.97 9.10
CA ARG A 115 6.58 -2.38 10.31
C ARG A 115 5.48 -1.73 11.13
N SER A 116 5.52 -1.90 12.45
CA SER A 116 4.63 -1.24 13.41
C SER A 116 5.15 0.14 13.80
#